data_AF-A0A061HXI7-F1
#
_entry.id   AF-A0A061HXI7-F1
#
_cell.length_a   1.000
_cell.length_b   1.000
_cell.length_c   1.000
_cell.angle_alpha   90.00
_cell.angle_beta   90.00
_cell.angle_gamma   90.00
#
_symmetry.space_group_name_H-M   'P 1'
#
loop_
_entity.id
_entity.type
_entity.pdbx_description
1 polymer ?
#
loop_
_entity_poly.entity_id
_entity_poly.type
_entity_poly.pdbx_seq_one_letter_code
_entity_poly.pdbx_strand_id
1 'polypeptide(L)'
;MVPDNCPELRPELSWLGHEGLGEPTVLGRLREEEGTWVQVSLLHFVPTREANGHRLGCQAAFPNTTLQFEGYASLDVKYPPVIVEMNSSVEAIEGSHVSLLCGADSNPPPLLTWMRDGMVLREAVAESLYLDLEEVTPGEDGVYACLAENSYGQDNRTVELSVMCESPPPTRGTPLLGTDIRKGIVHRDQT
;
A
#
# COMPACT_ATOMS: atom_id res chain seq x y z
N MET A 1 38.75 49.40 26.67
CA MET A 1 39.32 48.43 25.72
C MET A 1 38.76 47.07 26.09
N VAL A 2 37.81 46.59 25.28
CA VAL A 2 37.29 45.22 25.41
C VAL A 2 38.37 44.31 24.79
N PRO A 3 38.81 43.21 25.42
CA PRO A 3 39.87 42.40 24.85
C PRO A 3 39.39 41.78 23.53
N ASP A 4 40.24 41.85 22.51
CA ASP A 4 40.13 41.27 21.16
C ASP A 4 40.05 39.74 21.12
N ASN A 5 39.53 39.08 22.17
CA ASN A 5 39.40 37.63 22.19
C ASN A 5 38.04 37.22 21.60
N CYS A 6 37.84 37.50 20.31
CA CYS A 6 36.92 36.69 19.50
C CYS A 6 37.58 35.33 19.26
N PRO A 7 36.87 34.19 19.39
CA PRO A 7 37.43 32.90 19.02
C PRO A 7 37.83 32.92 17.52
N GLU A 8 39.08 32.52 17.24
CA GLU A 8 39.71 32.56 15.90
C GLU A 8 39.01 31.68 14.87
N LEU A 9 38.22 30.71 15.31
CA LEU A 9 37.51 29.77 14.46
C LEU A 9 36.00 30.01 14.55
N ARG A 10 35.42 30.48 13.44
CA ARG A 10 33.96 30.60 13.27
C ARG A 10 33.47 29.49 12.33
N PRO A 11 32.52 28.66 12.76
CA PRO A 11 31.97 27.63 11.90
C PRO A 11 30.99 28.25 10.90
N GLU A 12 31.07 27.76 9.66
CA GLU A 12 30.05 27.93 8.61
C GLU A 12 29.20 26.66 8.57
N LEU A 13 27.88 26.84 8.65
CA LEU A 13 26.93 25.74 8.61
C LEU A 13 26.37 25.56 7.20
N SER A 14 26.38 24.34 6.71
CA SER A 14 25.72 23.94 5.46
C SER A 14 24.84 22.72 5.70
N TRP A 15 23.71 22.66 4.98
CA TRP A 15 22.85 21.48 4.96
C TRP A 15 23.31 20.54 3.86
N LEU A 16 23.27 19.23 4.15
CA LEU A 16 23.56 18.16 3.19
C LEU A 16 22.27 17.40 2.93
N GLY A 17 21.97 17.12 1.65
CA GLY A 17 20.76 16.39 1.29
C GLY A 17 19.47 17.14 1.63
N HIS A 18 19.43 18.47 1.55
CA HIS A 18 18.18 19.24 1.72
C HIS A 18 17.39 19.42 0.41
N GLU A 19 17.80 18.75 -0.67
CA GLU A 19 17.11 18.80 -1.96
C GLU A 19 15.64 18.37 -1.79
N GLY A 20 14.72 19.17 -2.32
CA GLY A 20 13.27 18.96 -2.16
C GLY A 20 12.68 19.43 -0.82
N LEU A 21 13.50 19.80 0.17
CA LEU A 21 13.08 20.31 1.49
C LEU A 21 13.18 21.85 1.60
N GLY A 22 13.46 22.54 0.49
CA GLY A 22 13.54 23.99 0.44
C GLY A 22 14.92 24.57 0.78
N GLU A 23 14.97 25.90 0.81
CA GLU A 23 16.20 26.67 1.03
C GLU A 23 16.44 26.92 2.53
N PRO A 24 17.67 26.72 3.03
CA PRO A 24 18.00 27.01 4.42
C PRO A 24 17.96 28.49 4.77
N THR A 25 17.58 28.80 6.02
CA THR A 25 17.67 30.12 6.62
C THR A 25 18.74 30.13 7.72
N VAL A 26 19.87 30.79 7.47
CA VAL A 26 20.95 30.90 8.45
C VAL A 26 20.63 32.02 9.44
N LEU A 27 20.37 31.66 10.71
CA LEU A 27 20.15 32.63 11.79
C LEU A 27 21.45 33.20 12.35
N GLY A 28 22.57 32.50 12.14
CA GLY A 28 23.87 32.94 12.59
C GLY A 28 24.07 32.65 14.09
N ARG A 29 24.79 33.56 14.76
CA ARG A 29 25.19 33.41 16.16
C ARG A 29 24.05 33.80 17.11
N LEU A 30 23.50 32.82 17.83
CA LEU A 30 22.50 33.01 18.88
C LEU A 30 23.10 32.78 20.27
N ARG A 31 22.54 33.42 21.28
CA ARG A 31 22.97 33.29 22.69
C ARG A 31 22.09 32.28 23.41
N GLU A 32 22.71 31.36 24.12
CA GLU A 32 22.03 30.40 25.01
C GLU A 32 21.95 30.94 26.45
N GLU A 33 21.13 30.31 27.29
CA GLU A 33 20.77 30.78 28.64
C GLU A 33 21.98 30.95 29.59
N GLU A 34 23.04 30.16 29.41
CA GLU A 34 24.25 30.19 30.25
C GLU A 34 25.33 31.16 29.75
N GLY A 35 25.02 31.99 28.74
CA GLY A 35 25.99 32.91 28.13
C GLY A 35 26.92 32.27 27.09
N THR A 36 26.69 30.99 26.75
CA THR A 36 27.25 30.32 25.58
C THR A 36 26.62 30.84 24.29
N TRP A 37 27.29 30.58 23.16
CA TRP A 37 26.81 30.99 21.84
C TRP A 37 26.80 29.80 20.89
N VAL A 38 25.79 29.75 20.04
CA VAL A 38 25.61 28.70 19.03
C VAL A 38 25.42 29.29 17.65
N GLN A 39 25.88 28.57 16.63
CA GLN A 39 25.51 28.84 15.24
C GLN A 39 24.25 28.04 14.92
N VAL A 40 23.25 28.69 14.33
CA VAL A 40 21.97 28.05 14.00
C VAL A 40 21.62 28.29 12.53
N SER A 41 21.24 27.21 11.87
CA SER A 41 20.64 27.21 10.54
C SER A 41 19.31 26.45 10.62
N LEU A 42 18.25 27.02 10.05
CA LEU A 42 16.91 26.45 10.05
C LEU A 42 16.50 26.01 8.66
N LEU A 43 15.75 24.92 8.58
CA LEU A 43 15.11 24.45 7.36
C LEU A 43 13.60 24.40 7.61
N HIS A 44 12.84 25.21 6.88
CA HIS A 44 11.38 25.27 7.01
C HIS A 44 10.72 24.69 5.76
N PHE A 45 9.90 23.66 5.93
CA PHE A 45 9.19 22.99 4.84
C PHE A 45 7.96 22.25 5.35
N VAL A 46 7.11 21.84 4.42
CA VAL A 46 5.98 20.94 4.68
C VAL A 46 6.30 19.58 4.04
N PRO A 47 6.54 18.52 4.83
CA PRO A 47 6.91 17.21 4.28
C PRO A 47 5.72 16.55 3.58
N THR A 48 6.02 15.77 2.54
CA THR A 48 5.10 14.81 1.92
C THR A 48 5.47 13.38 2.33
N ARG A 49 4.67 12.37 1.95
CA ARG A 49 4.95 10.95 2.28
C ARG A 49 6.30 10.47 1.74
N GLU A 50 6.72 11.02 0.61
CA GLU A 50 7.99 10.69 -0.06
C GLU A 50 9.22 11.18 0.73
N ALA A 51 9.03 12.12 1.68
CA ALA A 51 10.11 12.59 2.55
C ALA A 51 10.39 11.64 3.74
N ASN A 52 9.59 10.59 3.93
CA ASN A 52 9.86 9.59 4.97
C ASN A 52 11.16 8.82 4.69
N GLY A 53 12.01 8.65 5.69
CA GLY A 53 13.32 8.02 5.57
C GLY A 53 14.40 8.90 4.91
N HIS A 54 14.04 10.11 4.47
CA HIS A 54 14.97 11.05 3.83
C HIS A 54 16.15 11.38 4.76
N ARG A 55 17.37 11.23 4.25
CA ARG A 55 18.61 11.46 5.03
C ARG A 55 19.01 12.92 4.93
N LEU A 56 18.90 13.62 6.05
CA LEU A 56 19.26 15.02 6.19
C LEU A 56 20.56 15.15 6.98
N GLY A 57 21.51 15.92 6.47
CA GLY A 57 22.79 16.17 7.14
C GLY A 57 23.01 17.64 7.42
N CYS A 58 23.85 17.91 8.41
CA CYS A 58 24.38 19.23 8.70
C CYS A 58 25.90 19.14 8.81
N GLN A 59 26.60 20.01 8.11
CA GLN A 59 28.05 20.12 8.13
C GLN A 59 28.45 21.45 8.77
N ALA A 60 29.42 21.38 9.67
CA ALA A 60 30.12 22.54 10.21
C ALA A 60 31.55 22.54 9.66
N ALA A 61 31.90 23.58 8.91
CA ALA A 61 33.23 23.76 8.34
C ALA A 61 33.89 25.02 8.90
N PHE A 62 35.21 25.00 9.05
CA PHE A 62 35.97 26.16 9.50
C PHE A 62 36.85 26.68 8.36
N PRO A 63 36.55 27.86 7.79
CA PRO A 63 37.30 28.42 6.68
C PRO A 63 38.80 28.51 6.98
N ASN A 64 39.63 28.30 5.96
CA ASN A 64 41.11 28.29 6.06
C ASN A 64 41.68 27.18 6.95
N THR A 65 40.90 26.14 7.26
CA THR A 65 41.36 24.94 7.96
C THR A 65 40.94 23.68 7.20
N THR A 66 41.37 22.52 7.68
CA THR A 66 40.89 21.21 7.22
C THR A 66 39.79 20.63 8.12
N LEU A 67 39.33 21.39 9.12
CA LEU A 67 38.36 20.91 10.10
C LEU A 67 36.94 20.96 9.52
N GLN A 68 36.33 19.78 9.44
CA GLN A 68 34.94 19.58 9.04
C GLN A 68 34.30 18.54 9.95
N PHE A 69 33.05 18.79 10.31
CA PHE A 69 32.26 17.91 11.16
C PHE A 69 30.89 17.75 10.54
N GLU A 70 30.39 16.52 10.49
CA GLU A 70 29.09 16.21 9.90
C GLU A 70 28.24 15.41 10.88
N GLY A 71 26.95 15.74 10.93
CA GLY A 71 25.92 14.97 11.61
C GLY A 71 24.79 14.66 10.64
N TYR A 72 24.17 13.49 10.80
CA TYR A 72 23.07 13.04 9.95
C TYR A 72 21.88 12.57 10.79
N ALA A 73 20.68 12.81 10.28
CA ALA A 73 19.43 12.29 10.78
C ALA A 73 18.58 11.75 9.62
N SER A 74 17.67 10.83 9.92
CA SER A 74 16.65 10.39 8.97
C SER A 74 15.30 10.94 9.42
N LEU A 75 14.55 11.52 8.49
CA LEU A 75 13.20 12.03 8.77
C LEU A 75 12.24 10.87 8.98
N ASP A 76 11.49 10.88 10.08
CA ASP A 76 10.37 9.95 10.32
C ASP A 76 9.06 10.70 10.11
N VAL A 77 8.58 10.70 8.87
CA VAL A 77 7.38 11.42 8.46
C VAL A 77 6.17 10.49 8.56
N LYS A 78 5.19 10.88 9.36
CA LYS A 78 3.93 10.13 9.53
C LYS A 78 2.90 10.56 8.50
N TYR A 79 2.20 9.60 7.91
CA TYR A 79 1.23 9.84 6.84
C TYR A 79 0.09 8.80 6.84
N PRO A 80 -1.12 9.18 6.39
CA PRO A 80 -2.26 8.27 6.32
C PRO A 80 -2.07 7.17 5.27
N PRO A 81 -2.76 6.02 5.42
CA PRO A 81 -2.65 4.92 4.48
C PRO A 81 -3.22 5.27 3.12
N VAL A 82 -2.61 4.70 2.08
CA VAL A 82 -3.17 4.66 0.72
C VAL A 82 -3.04 3.25 0.21
N ILE A 83 -4.16 2.66 -0.22
CA ILE A 83 -4.16 1.34 -0.84
C ILE A 83 -3.51 1.46 -2.21
N VAL A 84 -2.36 0.82 -2.40
CA VAL A 84 -1.58 0.85 -3.64
C VAL A 84 -1.68 -0.47 -4.40
N GLU A 85 -1.90 -1.58 -3.70
CA GLU A 85 -2.12 -2.90 -4.28
C GLU A 85 -3.54 -3.37 -4.00
N MET A 86 -4.30 -3.66 -5.06
CA MET A 86 -5.64 -4.21 -5.00
C MET A 86 -5.92 -4.97 -6.31
N ASN A 87 -6.55 -6.14 -6.23
CA ASN A 87 -7.02 -6.83 -7.43
C ASN A 87 -8.06 -6.00 -8.17
N SER A 88 -8.07 -6.10 -9.51
CA SER A 88 -9.25 -5.75 -10.31
C SER A 88 -10.37 -6.77 -10.09
N SER A 89 -11.54 -6.57 -10.71
CA SER A 89 -12.61 -7.57 -10.73
C SER A 89 -12.07 -8.96 -11.09
N VAL A 90 -12.48 -9.97 -10.32
CA VAL A 90 -12.01 -11.35 -10.41
C VAL A 90 -13.15 -12.22 -10.91
N GLU A 91 -12.90 -12.95 -11.99
CA GLU A 91 -13.77 -14.03 -12.46
C GLU A 91 -13.16 -15.36 -12.02
N ALA A 92 -13.90 -16.13 -11.23
CA ALA A 92 -13.46 -17.40 -10.68
C ALA A 92 -14.35 -18.55 -11.17
N ILE A 93 -13.83 -19.76 -11.19
CA ILE A 93 -14.61 -20.97 -11.52
C ILE A 93 -15.13 -21.56 -10.21
N GLU A 94 -16.37 -22.04 -10.18
CA GLU A 94 -16.92 -22.74 -9.02
C GLU A 94 -16.00 -23.90 -8.58
N GLY A 95 -15.70 -23.98 -7.29
CA GLY A 95 -14.77 -24.96 -6.71
C GLY A 95 -13.29 -24.60 -6.83
N SER A 96 -12.94 -23.45 -7.43
CA SER A 96 -11.54 -23.00 -7.52
C SER A 96 -11.06 -22.29 -6.25
N HIS A 97 -9.75 -22.06 -6.15
CA HIS A 97 -9.14 -21.25 -5.09
C HIS A 97 -8.91 -19.81 -5.60
N VAL A 98 -9.34 -18.82 -4.81
CA VAL A 98 -9.18 -17.39 -5.11
C VAL A 98 -8.40 -16.73 -3.99
N SER A 99 -7.41 -15.90 -4.35
CA SER A 99 -6.63 -15.12 -3.38
C SER A 99 -6.72 -13.64 -3.73
N LEU A 100 -7.25 -12.84 -2.80
CA LEU A 100 -7.38 -11.39 -2.92
C LEU A 100 -6.30 -10.71 -2.08
N LEU A 101 -5.55 -9.80 -2.69
CA LEU A 101 -4.49 -9.02 -2.06
C LEU A 101 -4.95 -7.58 -1.85
N CYS A 102 -4.70 -7.09 -0.65
CA CYS A 102 -4.76 -5.66 -0.33
C CYS A 102 -3.42 -5.23 0.25
N GLY A 103 -2.79 -4.23 -0.36
CA GLY A 103 -1.54 -3.63 0.12
C GLY A 103 -1.67 -2.12 0.25
N ALA A 104 -1.23 -1.58 1.39
CA ALA A 104 -1.34 -0.16 1.70
C ALA A 104 0.01 0.43 2.13
N ASP A 105 0.36 1.56 1.54
CA ASP A 105 1.50 2.38 1.94
C ASP A 105 1.09 3.34 3.06
N SER A 106 1.76 3.27 4.21
CA SER A 106 1.49 4.10 5.38
C SER A 106 2.66 4.13 6.37
N ASN A 107 2.78 5.20 7.17
CA ASN A 107 3.65 5.25 8.35
C ASN A 107 2.91 5.92 9.51
N PRO A 108 2.64 5.23 10.63
CA PRO A 108 3.02 3.85 10.98
C PRO A 108 2.25 2.79 10.17
N PRO A 109 2.66 1.49 10.22
CA PRO A 109 1.97 0.39 9.55
C PRO A 109 0.46 0.38 9.82
N PRO A 110 -0.37 0.05 8.83
CA PRO A 110 -1.82 0.17 8.95
C PRO A 110 -2.44 -1.10 9.53
N LEU A 111 -3.63 -0.95 10.09
CA LEU A 111 -4.58 -2.03 10.29
C LEU A 111 -5.31 -2.29 8.96
N LEU A 112 -5.09 -3.46 8.37
CA LEU A 112 -5.79 -3.93 7.19
C LEU A 112 -6.95 -4.84 7.58
N THR A 113 -8.12 -4.58 7.02
CA THR A 113 -9.35 -5.33 7.30
C THR A 113 -10.07 -5.70 6.00
N TRP A 114 -10.22 -7.00 5.76
CA TRP A 114 -11.09 -7.52 4.71
C TRP A 114 -12.52 -7.67 5.24
N MET A 115 -13.49 -7.15 4.50
CA MET A 115 -14.90 -7.17 4.85
C MET A 115 -15.78 -7.58 3.65
N ARG A 116 -16.89 -8.25 3.94
CA ARG A 116 -18.00 -8.49 3.00
C ARG A 116 -19.32 -8.32 3.75
N ASP A 117 -20.26 -7.58 3.17
CA ASP A 117 -21.59 -7.33 3.76
C ASP A 117 -21.55 -6.80 5.21
N GLY A 118 -20.54 -5.99 5.54
CA GLY A 118 -20.33 -5.45 6.88
C GLY A 118 -19.75 -6.43 7.91
N MET A 119 -19.41 -7.65 7.51
CA MET A 119 -18.72 -8.63 8.36
C MET A 119 -17.22 -8.61 8.09
N VAL A 120 -16.42 -8.63 9.16
CA VAL A 120 -14.97 -8.77 9.09
C VAL A 120 -14.62 -10.22 8.78
N LEU A 121 -13.88 -10.43 7.68
CA LEU A 121 -13.40 -11.74 7.24
C LEU A 121 -11.99 -12.02 7.75
N ARG A 122 -11.11 -11.00 7.70
CA ARG A 122 -9.72 -11.09 8.16
C ARG A 122 -9.22 -9.70 8.54
N GLU A 123 -8.38 -9.63 9.56
CA GLU A 123 -7.79 -8.39 10.06
C GLU A 123 -6.33 -8.64 10.50
N ALA A 124 -5.43 -7.71 10.18
CA ALA A 124 -4.03 -7.75 10.62
C ALA A 124 -3.37 -6.36 10.54
N VAL A 125 -2.39 -6.11 11.42
CA VAL A 125 -1.49 -4.95 11.27
C VAL A 125 -0.31 -5.37 10.38
N ALA A 126 -0.35 -4.98 9.11
CA ALA A 126 0.64 -5.35 8.11
C ALA A 126 0.56 -4.38 6.90
N GLU A 127 1.64 -4.27 6.13
CA GLU A 127 1.64 -3.50 4.87
C GLU A 127 0.80 -4.17 3.78
N SER A 128 0.63 -5.49 3.85
CA SER A 128 -0.22 -6.26 2.94
C SER A 128 -0.95 -7.41 3.64
N LEU A 129 -2.15 -7.72 3.15
CA LEU A 129 -3.04 -8.74 3.69
C LEU A 129 -3.76 -9.49 2.57
N TYR A 130 -3.53 -10.80 2.52
CA TYR A 130 -4.26 -11.71 1.63
C TYR A 130 -5.60 -12.16 2.25
N LEU A 131 -6.60 -12.42 1.42
CA LEU A 131 -7.81 -13.16 1.76
C LEU A 131 -7.93 -14.33 0.80
N ASP A 132 -7.79 -15.54 1.34
CA ASP A 132 -7.84 -16.78 0.56
C ASP A 132 -9.23 -17.40 0.72
N LEU A 133 -9.88 -17.70 -0.40
CA LEU A 133 -11.17 -18.38 -0.51
C LEU A 133 -10.93 -19.73 -1.21
N GLU A 134 -11.22 -20.82 -0.51
CA GLU A 134 -11.09 -22.19 -1.03
C GLU A 134 -12.45 -22.71 -1.51
N GLU A 135 -12.45 -23.49 -2.60
CA GLU A 135 -13.64 -24.12 -3.16
C GLU A 135 -14.81 -23.14 -3.39
N VAL A 136 -14.54 -22.02 -4.07
CA VAL A 136 -15.48 -20.89 -4.16
C VAL A 136 -16.85 -21.29 -4.71
N THR A 137 -17.92 -20.73 -4.17
CA THR A 137 -19.30 -21.03 -4.59
C THR A 137 -20.02 -19.78 -5.11
N PRO A 138 -21.10 -19.91 -5.90
CA PRO A 138 -21.89 -18.75 -6.34
C PRO A 138 -22.49 -17.91 -5.20
N GLY A 139 -22.55 -18.45 -3.97
CA GLY A 139 -22.96 -17.68 -2.79
C GLY A 139 -21.89 -16.74 -2.26
N GLU A 140 -20.65 -16.85 -2.73
CA GLU A 140 -19.53 -15.98 -2.38
C GLU A 140 -19.31 -14.84 -3.38
N ASP A 141 -20.15 -14.78 -4.42
CA ASP A 141 -20.21 -13.68 -5.37
C ASP A 141 -20.51 -12.35 -4.67
N GLY A 142 -19.86 -11.30 -5.15
CA GLY A 142 -20.15 -9.95 -4.73
C GLY A 142 -18.91 -9.12 -4.42
N VAL A 143 -19.11 -8.10 -3.60
CA VAL A 143 -18.12 -7.05 -3.36
C VAL A 143 -17.38 -7.30 -2.05
N TYR A 144 -16.07 -7.47 -2.14
CA TYR A 144 -15.16 -7.53 -1.01
C TYR A 144 -14.49 -6.18 -0.83
N ALA A 145 -14.54 -5.64 0.38
CA ALA A 145 -13.92 -4.37 0.73
C ALA A 145 -12.65 -4.60 1.55
N CYS A 146 -11.57 -3.91 1.20
CA CYS A 146 -10.42 -3.75 2.06
C CYS A 146 -10.43 -2.33 2.66
N LEU A 147 -10.30 -2.26 3.98
CA LEU A 147 -10.10 -1.03 4.74
C LEU A 147 -8.66 -1.00 5.28
N ALA A 148 -7.97 0.13 5.09
CA ALA A 148 -6.67 0.41 5.67
C ALA A 148 -6.77 1.61 6.61
N GLU A 149 -6.37 1.45 7.88
CA GLU A 149 -6.46 2.50 8.90
C GLU A 149 -5.15 2.67 9.66
N ASN A 150 -4.76 3.91 9.94
CA ASN A 150 -3.75 4.22 10.97
C ASN A 150 -4.16 5.44 11.78
N SER A 151 -3.32 5.85 12.74
CA SER A 151 -3.61 7.00 13.62
C SER A 151 -3.67 8.37 12.92
N TYR A 152 -3.40 8.44 11.61
CA TYR A 152 -3.39 9.66 10.81
C TYR A 152 -4.46 9.67 9.73
N GLY A 153 -5.20 8.57 9.52
CA GLY A 153 -6.30 8.51 8.55
C GLY A 153 -6.63 7.09 8.11
N GLN A 154 -7.46 6.99 7.08
CA GLN A 154 -7.95 5.74 6.54
C GLN A 154 -8.16 5.82 5.01
N ASP A 155 -8.09 4.68 4.34
CA ASP A 155 -8.44 4.52 2.92
C ASP A 155 -9.20 3.19 2.73
N ASN A 156 -10.07 3.11 1.73
CA ASN A 156 -10.80 1.88 1.42
C ASN A 156 -10.91 1.65 -0.09
N ARG A 157 -10.88 0.38 -0.49
CA ARG A 157 -11.12 -0.06 -1.87
C ARG A 157 -11.90 -1.35 -1.90
N THR A 158 -12.58 -1.58 -3.02
CA THR A 158 -13.40 -2.76 -3.23
C THR A 158 -12.95 -3.55 -4.45
N VAL A 159 -13.12 -4.87 -4.39
CA VAL A 159 -12.97 -5.79 -5.51
C VAL A 159 -14.26 -6.60 -5.67
N GLU A 160 -14.68 -6.81 -6.91
CA GLU A 160 -15.84 -7.63 -7.25
C GLU A 160 -15.37 -9.04 -7.62
N LEU A 161 -15.96 -10.05 -7.00
CA LEU A 161 -15.79 -11.45 -7.32
C LEU A 161 -17.04 -11.98 -8.04
N SER A 162 -16.83 -12.61 -9.19
CA SER A 162 -17.86 -13.28 -9.99
C SER A 162 -17.50 -14.75 -10.20
N VAL A 163 -18.31 -15.67 -9.69
CA VAL A 163 -18.10 -17.11 -9.78
C VAL A 163 -18.92 -17.67 -10.94
N MET A 164 -18.23 -18.25 -11.91
CA MET A 164 -18.79 -18.90 -13.07
C MET A 164 -18.93 -20.41 -12.83
N CYS A 165 -20.13 -20.94 -13.00
CA CYS A 165 -20.35 -22.38 -13.04
C CYS A 165 -19.75 -22.97 -14.33
N GLU A 166 -19.02 -24.08 -14.24
CA GLU A 166 -18.65 -24.86 -15.42
C GLU A 166 -19.92 -25.41 -16.08
N SER A 167 -20.16 -25.05 -17.35
CA SER A 167 -21.22 -25.69 -18.13
C SER A 167 -20.82 -27.16 -18.41
N PRO A 168 -21.71 -28.15 -18.19
CA PRO A 168 -21.40 -29.53 -18.54
C PRO A 168 -21.14 -29.66 -20.05
N PRO A 169 -20.19 -30.51 -20.50
CA PRO A 169 -19.89 -30.68 -21.91
C PRO A 169 -21.14 -31.17 -22.68
N PRO A 170 -21.33 -30.75 -23.95
CA PRO A 170 -22.48 -31.19 -24.74
C PRO A 170 -22.48 -32.70 -24.86
N THR A 171 -23.50 -33.34 -24.30
CA THR A 171 -23.71 -34.79 -24.36
C THR A 171 -23.88 -35.20 -25.83
N ARG A 172 -22.91 -35.94 -26.39
CA ARG A 172 -23.09 -36.61 -27.69
C ARG A 172 -24.23 -37.61 -27.53
N GLY A 173 -25.38 -37.30 -28.11
CA GLY A 173 -26.58 -38.14 -28.06
C GLY A 173 -26.28 -39.59 -28.47
N THR A 174 -26.56 -40.53 -27.58
CA THR A 174 -26.66 -41.95 -27.89
C THR A 174 -27.86 -42.20 -28.82
N PRO A 175 -27.69 -42.89 -29.97
CA PRO A 175 -28.83 -43.27 -30.80
C PRO A 175 -29.69 -44.29 -30.04
N LEU A 176 -30.98 -44.00 -29.87
CA LEU A 176 -31.94 -44.96 -29.34
C LEU A 176 -32.11 -46.10 -30.35
N LEU A 177 -31.87 -47.33 -29.88
CA LEU A 177 -32.14 -48.57 -30.64
C LEU A 177 -33.64 -48.60 -30.98
N GLY A 178 -33.97 -48.42 -32.27
CA GLY A 178 -35.34 -48.56 -32.76
C GLY A 178 -35.82 -50.01 -32.62
N THR A 179 -36.77 -50.25 -31.73
CA THR A 179 -37.55 -51.48 -31.71
C THR A 179 -38.68 -51.36 -32.74
N ASP A 180 -38.50 -52.05 -33.86
CA ASP A 180 -39.44 -52.12 -34.98
C ASP A 180 -40.63 -53.02 -34.61
N ILE A 181 -41.72 -52.45 -34.09
CA ILE A 181 -42.99 -53.17 -33.88
C ILE A 181 -43.77 -53.15 -35.19
N ARG A 182 -43.59 -54.17 -36.03
CA ARG A 182 -44.46 -54.39 -37.19
C ARG A 182 -45.86 -54.81 -36.73
N LYS A 183 -46.82 -53.90 -36.87
CA LYS A 183 -48.25 -54.20 -36.82
C LYS A 183 -48.65 -55.06 -38.02
N GLY A 184 -49.15 -56.27 -37.75
CA GLY A 184 -49.87 -57.07 -38.74
C GLY A 184 -51.24 -56.46 -39.04
N ILE A 185 -51.49 -56.17 -40.31
CA ILE A 185 -52.83 -55.86 -40.82
C ILE A 185 -53.29 -57.09 -41.61
N VAL A 186 -54.34 -57.73 -41.10
CA VAL A 186 -55.12 -58.76 -41.77
C VAL A 186 -56.06 -58.06 -42.75
N HIS A 187 -55.94 -58.37 -44.04
CA HIS A 187 -57.08 -58.20 -44.96
C HIS A 187 -57.45 -59.55 -45.58
N ARG A 188 -58.73 -59.87 -45.36
CA ARG A 188 -59.50 -61.00 -45.84
C ARG A 188 -59.84 -60.83 -47.33
N ASP A 189 -59.61 -61.92 -48.06
CA ASP A 189 -60.55 -62.65 -48.94
C ASP A 189 -61.18 -62.02 -50.20
N GLN A 190 -61.36 -62.96 -51.16
CA GLN A 190 -62.26 -63.01 -52.34
C GLN A 190 -61.73 -62.30 -53.60
N THR A 191 -61.68 -62.91 -54.79
CA THR A 191 -62.22 -64.17 -55.37
C THR A 191 -61.43 -64.49 -56.63
#